data_AF-A0A398B564-F1
#
_entry.id   AF-A0A398B564-F1
#
_cell.length_a   1.000
_cell.length_b   1.000
_cell.length_c   1.000
_cell.angle_alpha   90.00
_cell.angle_beta   90.00
_cell.angle_gamma   90.00
#
_symmetry.space_group_name_H-M   'P 1'
#
loop_
_entity.id
_entity.type
_entity.pdbx_description
1 polymer ?
#
loop_
_entity_poly.entity_id
_entity_poly.type
_entity_poly.pdbx_seq_one_letter_code
_entity_poly.pdbx_strand_id
1 'polypeptide(L)'
;MGTSKRKLSSDIKKILKQKPITQLNETAPELSKKILNPNHLSSSFDTEDTINESIKIITKHFITISSNGFKGKTKKELASDSITQQEFIEMILDQIENQAYINSEILEKSLKIVMCKFLEIEEFDVYSFAHHLFYEIIYQVLLGDLNDNIKDVFEDFNYDLIKKMVKNLTDQIMNDSVYEKVNLFIDRKLYLKDVLIHISKQTSNASFGEF
;
A
#
# COMPACT_ATOMS: atom_id res chain seq x y z
N MET A 1 -18.37 -11.94 1.63
CA MET A 1 -17.31 -11.08 2.20
C MET A 1 -17.68 -10.40 3.54
N GLY A 2 -18.96 -10.13 3.85
CA GLY A 2 -19.36 -9.38 5.07
C GLY A 2 -19.09 -10.04 6.43
N THR A 3 -18.95 -11.36 6.52
CA THR A 3 -18.71 -12.06 7.81
C THR A 3 -17.24 -12.01 8.26
N SER A 4 -16.30 -12.05 7.32
CA SER A 4 -14.86 -12.00 7.62
C SER A 4 -14.43 -10.62 8.13
N LYS A 5 -14.82 -9.54 7.43
CA LYS A 5 -14.52 -8.15 7.84
C LYS A 5 -15.14 -7.80 9.19
N ARG A 6 -16.38 -8.23 9.46
CA ARG A 6 -17.03 -8.07 10.78
C ARG A 6 -16.29 -8.82 11.89
N LYS A 7 -15.83 -10.03 11.62
CA LYS A 7 -15.04 -10.81 12.59
C LYS A 7 -13.70 -10.14 12.87
N LEU A 8 -12.99 -9.68 11.84
CA LEU A 8 -11.73 -8.95 11.98
C LEU A 8 -11.92 -7.67 12.81
N SER A 9 -12.93 -6.86 12.47
CA SER A 9 -13.29 -5.64 13.23
C SER A 9 -13.60 -5.96 14.70
N SER A 10 -14.38 -7.00 14.98
CA SER A 10 -14.67 -7.42 16.36
C SER A 10 -13.40 -7.81 17.12
N ASP A 11 -12.49 -8.54 16.48
CA ASP A 11 -11.23 -8.95 17.09
C ASP A 11 -10.30 -7.75 17.33
N ILE A 12 -10.18 -6.82 16.37
CA ILE A 12 -9.43 -5.56 16.53
C ILE A 12 -9.96 -4.77 17.72
N LYS A 13 -11.29 -4.55 17.79
CA LYS A 13 -11.92 -3.83 18.91
C LYS A 13 -11.69 -4.51 20.25
N LYS A 14 -11.67 -5.85 20.30
CA LYS A 14 -11.34 -6.58 21.52
C LYS A 14 -9.92 -6.30 21.97
N ILE A 15 -8.94 -6.32 21.07
CA ILE A 15 -7.53 -6.02 21.38
C ILE A 15 -7.39 -4.57 21.89
N LEU A 16 -7.99 -3.60 21.17
CA LEU A 16 -7.96 -2.19 21.55
C LEU A 16 -8.54 -1.93 22.95
N LYS A 17 -9.59 -2.67 23.35
CA LYS A 17 -10.25 -2.53 24.66
C LYS A 17 -9.51 -3.18 25.83
N GLN A 18 -8.48 -4.00 25.58
CA GLN A 18 -7.74 -4.66 26.66
C GLN A 18 -6.80 -3.72 27.41
N LYS A 19 -6.43 -2.59 26.79
CA LYS A 19 -5.44 -1.66 27.30
C LYS A 19 -6.00 -0.23 27.32
N PRO A 20 -5.63 0.59 28.29
CA PRO A 20 -5.96 2.02 28.25
C PRO A 20 -5.24 2.69 27.08
N ILE A 21 -5.75 3.83 26.67
CA ILE A 21 -5.23 4.63 25.54
C ILE A 21 -3.74 4.98 25.68
N THR A 22 -3.26 5.16 26.91
CA THR A 22 -1.85 5.45 27.24
C THR A 22 -0.91 4.28 26.95
N GLN A 23 -1.44 3.07 26.79
CA GLN A 23 -0.71 1.84 26.50
C GLN A 23 -1.03 1.30 25.09
N LEU A 24 -1.60 2.13 24.21
CA LEU A 24 -2.01 1.70 22.87
C LEU A 24 -0.83 1.16 22.05
N ASN A 25 0.38 1.68 22.27
CA ASN A 25 1.62 1.19 21.68
C ASN A 25 1.92 -0.30 22.01
N GLU A 26 1.49 -0.80 23.16
CA GLU A 26 1.67 -2.22 23.53
C GLU A 26 0.77 -3.15 22.68
N THR A 27 -0.34 -2.63 22.13
CA THR A 27 -1.28 -3.40 21.32
C THR A 27 -0.93 -3.40 19.82
N ALA A 28 -0.08 -2.46 19.38
CA ALA A 28 0.30 -2.27 17.98
C ALA A 28 0.85 -3.55 17.31
N PRO A 29 1.75 -4.34 17.95
CA PRO A 29 2.23 -5.58 17.34
C PRO A 29 1.13 -6.61 17.10
N GLU A 30 0.25 -6.80 18.07
CA GLU A 30 -0.85 -7.77 17.96
C GLU A 30 -1.87 -7.34 16.90
N LEU A 31 -2.22 -6.05 16.88
CA LEU A 31 -3.14 -5.47 15.90
C LEU A 31 -2.60 -5.58 14.48
N SER A 32 -1.38 -5.10 14.25
CA SER A 32 -0.76 -5.13 12.92
C SER A 32 -0.57 -6.56 12.43
N LYS A 33 -0.20 -7.51 13.30
CA LYS A 33 -0.13 -8.94 12.96
C LYS A 33 -1.49 -9.53 12.57
N LYS A 34 -2.55 -9.12 13.27
CA LYS A 34 -3.93 -9.57 12.99
C LYS A 34 -4.41 -9.06 11.63
N ILE A 35 -4.12 -7.79 11.32
CA ILE A 35 -4.51 -7.12 10.09
C ILE A 35 -3.68 -7.64 8.90
N LEU A 36 -2.36 -7.64 9.02
CA LEU A 36 -1.40 -8.05 8.00
C LEU A 36 -1.08 -9.56 8.10
N ASN A 37 -2.13 -10.36 8.26
CA ASN A 37 -2.00 -11.81 8.15
C ASN A 37 -1.86 -12.21 6.67
N PRO A 38 -1.22 -13.35 6.35
CA PRO A 38 -0.95 -13.75 4.97
C PRO A 38 -2.19 -13.79 4.08
N ASN A 39 -3.33 -14.26 4.58
CA ASN A 39 -4.56 -14.35 3.78
C ASN A 39 -5.07 -12.97 3.37
N HIS A 40 -5.06 -12.01 4.30
CA HIS A 40 -5.50 -10.66 4.02
C HIS A 40 -4.52 -9.92 3.10
N LEU A 41 -3.21 -10.08 3.35
CA LEU A 41 -2.17 -9.54 2.48
C LEU A 41 -2.29 -10.06 1.04
N SER A 42 -2.49 -11.37 0.86
CA SER A 42 -2.66 -11.96 -0.48
C SER A 42 -3.89 -11.42 -1.20
N SER A 43 -5.00 -11.13 -0.51
CA SER A 43 -6.14 -10.47 -1.16
C SER A 43 -5.90 -8.99 -1.50
N SER A 44 -5.02 -8.31 -0.75
CA SER A 44 -4.72 -6.89 -0.96
C SER A 44 -3.66 -6.64 -2.05
N PHE A 45 -2.74 -7.57 -2.26
CA PHE A 45 -1.73 -7.53 -3.32
C PHE A 45 -2.16 -8.22 -4.62
N ASP A 46 -3.28 -8.94 -4.62
CA ASP A 46 -3.72 -9.78 -5.74
C ASP A 46 -2.70 -10.89 -6.08
N THR A 47 -2.73 -11.41 -7.30
CA THR A 47 -1.78 -12.41 -7.77
C THR A 47 -0.40 -11.83 -8.10
N GLU A 48 0.62 -12.67 -8.02
CA GLU A 48 1.99 -12.30 -8.40
C GLU A 48 2.08 -11.84 -9.86
N ASP A 49 1.36 -12.49 -10.76
CA ASP A 49 1.30 -12.13 -12.18
C ASP A 49 0.68 -10.73 -12.38
N THR A 50 -0.39 -10.41 -11.64
CA THR A 50 -1.02 -9.07 -11.67
C THR A 50 -0.02 -8.00 -11.24
N ILE A 51 0.73 -8.20 -10.16
CA ILE A 51 1.75 -7.25 -9.70
C ILE A 51 2.88 -7.10 -10.74
N ASN A 52 3.40 -8.22 -11.26
CA ASN A 52 4.48 -8.21 -12.23
C ASN A 52 4.10 -7.49 -13.54
N GLU A 53 2.91 -7.78 -14.07
CA GLU A 53 2.42 -7.11 -15.28
C GLU A 53 2.10 -5.63 -15.01
N SER A 54 1.55 -5.30 -13.84
CA SER A 54 1.35 -3.89 -13.44
C SER A 54 2.65 -3.10 -13.48
N ILE A 55 3.69 -3.59 -12.80
CA ILE A 55 5.00 -2.91 -12.73
C ILE A 55 5.62 -2.79 -14.12
N LYS A 56 5.54 -3.84 -14.95
CA LYS A 56 6.08 -3.85 -16.31
C LYS A 56 5.39 -2.83 -17.21
N ILE A 57 4.06 -2.78 -17.21
CA ILE A 57 3.29 -1.84 -18.05
C ILE A 57 3.54 -0.40 -17.59
N ILE A 58 3.51 -0.15 -16.29
CA ILE A 58 3.78 1.18 -15.71
C ILE A 58 5.19 1.63 -16.07
N THR A 59 6.20 0.78 -15.87
CA THR A 59 7.59 1.09 -16.21
C THR A 59 7.73 1.52 -17.66
N LYS A 60 7.11 0.79 -18.59
CA LYS A 60 7.11 1.14 -20.02
C LYS A 60 6.53 2.53 -20.27
N HIS A 61 5.38 2.85 -19.67
CA HIS A 61 4.72 4.14 -19.88
C HIS A 61 5.47 5.30 -19.23
N PHE A 62 6.00 5.11 -18.03
CA PHE A 62 6.75 6.15 -17.33
C PHE A 62 8.12 6.43 -17.95
N ILE A 63 8.77 5.43 -18.57
CA ILE A 63 9.94 5.67 -19.41
C ILE A 63 9.54 6.43 -20.68
N THR A 64 8.45 6.02 -21.33
CA THR A 64 8.01 6.62 -22.61
C THR A 64 7.59 8.09 -22.44
N ILE A 65 6.84 8.41 -21.38
CA ILE A 65 6.34 9.78 -21.17
C ILE A 65 7.47 10.78 -20.92
N SER A 66 8.58 10.35 -20.31
CA SER A 66 9.76 11.20 -20.12
C SER A 66 10.39 11.63 -21.45
N SER A 67 10.24 10.85 -22.52
CA SER A 67 10.79 11.17 -23.85
C SER A 67 9.76 11.80 -24.79
N ASN A 68 8.52 11.30 -24.78
CA ASN A 68 7.51 11.61 -25.82
C ASN A 68 6.31 12.41 -25.30
N GLY A 69 6.20 12.58 -23.97
CA GLY A 69 5.00 13.16 -23.37
C GLY A 69 3.75 12.29 -23.55
N PHE A 70 2.59 12.87 -23.23
CA PHE A 70 1.28 12.27 -23.40
C PHE A 70 0.30 13.30 -23.96
N LYS A 71 -0.36 13.00 -25.09
CA LYS A 71 -1.28 13.92 -25.79
C LYS A 71 -0.72 15.33 -26.00
N GLY A 72 0.57 15.42 -26.36
CA GLY A 72 1.26 16.70 -26.58
C GLY A 72 1.68 17.44 -25.32
N LYS A 73 1.50 16.85 -24.13
CA LYS A 73 1.97 17.38 -22.85
C LYS A 73 3.23 16.67 -22.38
N THR A 74 4.19 17.45 -21.90
CA THR A 74 5.34 16.93 -21.17
C THR A 74 4.92 16.29 -19.85
N LYS A 75 5.80 15.49 -19.25
CA LYS A 75 5.57 14.90 -17.92
C LYS A 75 5.26 15.95 -16.85
N LYS A 76 5.96 17.10 -16.87
CA LYS A 76 5.73 18.22 -15.92
C LYS A 76 4.34 18.85 -16.11
N GLU A 77 3.92 19.06 -17.36
CA GLU A 77 2.57 19.57 -17.64
C GLU A 77 1.49 18.57 -17.24
N LEU A 78 1.73 17.27 -17.46
CA LEU A 78 0.82 16.21 -17.05
C LEU A 78 0.62 16.21 -15.52
N ALA A 79 1.70 16.35 -14.74
CA ALA A 79 1.60 16.40 -13.27
C ALA A 79 0.74 17.57 -12.76
N SER A 80 0.66 18.66 -13.52
CA SER A 80 -0.08 19.88 -13.15
C SER A 80 -1.52 19.95 -13.65
N ASP A 81 -1.93 19.06 -14.57
CA ASP A 81 -3.29 19.02 -15.10
C ASP A 81 -4.00 17.73 -14.69
N SER A 82 -4.93 17.86 -13.73
CA SER A 82 -5.67 16.74 -13.16
C SER A 82 -6.45 15.93 -14.18
N ILE A 83 -6.97 16.56 -15.24
CA ILE A 83 -7.78 15.85 -16.24
C ILE A 83 -6.88 14.93 -17.07
N THR A 84 -5.81 15.48 -17.66
CA THR A 84 -4.91 14.66 -18.48
C THR A 84 -4.12 13.66 -17.63
N GLN A 85 -3.77 14.01 -16.38
CA GLN A 85 -3.20 13.07 -15.41
C GLN A 85 -4.12 11.85 -15.20
N GLN A 86 -5.40 12.09 -14.96
CA GLN A 86 -6.37 11.02 -14.77
C GLN A 86 -6.49 10.16 -16.03
N GLU A 87 -6.61 10.77 -17.21
CA GLU A 87 -6.67 10.03 -18.48
C GLU A 87 -5.44 9.15 -18.71
N PHE A 88 -4.24 9.62 -18.36
CA PHE A 88 -3.00 8.86 -18.47
C PHE A 88 -2.99 7.66 -17.53
N ILE A 89 -3.40 7.86 -16.28
CA ILE A 89 -3.46 6.82 -15.26
C ILE A 89 -4.49 5.74 -15.62
N GLU A 90 -5.70 6.15 -16.02
CA GLU A 90 -6.75 5.21 -16.41
C GLU A 90 -6.35 4.42 -17.67
N MET A 91 -5.70 5.05 -18.66
CA MET A 91 -5.15 4.34 -19.81
C MET A 91 -4.16 3.23 -19.40
N ILE A 92 -3.31 3.49 -18.40
CA ILE A 92 -2.37 2.48 -17.90
C ILE A 92 -3.11 1.34 -17.21
N LEU A 93 -4.09 1.66 -16.36
CA LEU A 93 -4.88 0.66 -15.65
C LEU A 93 -5.69 -0.21 -16.61
N ASP A 94 -6.33 0.38 -17.61
CA ASP A 94 -7.03 -0.35 -18.68
C ASP A 94 -6.09 -1.34 -19.38
N GLN A 95 -4.83 -0.95 -19.62
CA GLN A 95 -3.85 -1.86 -20.23
C GLN A 95 -3.44 -3.00 -19.29
N ILE A 96 -3.34 -2.73 -17.98
CA ILE A 96 -3.09 -3.78 -17.00
C ILE A 96 -4.27 -4.74 -16.97
N GLU A 97 -5.50 -4.26 -16.86
CA GLU A 97 -6.73 -5.06 -16.85
C GLU A 97 -6.88 -5.94 -18.10
N ASN A 98 -6.41 -5.47 -19.25
CA ASN A 98 -6.39 -6.26 -20.49
C ASN A 98 -5.38 -7.43 -20.46
N GLN A 99 -4.38 -7.42 -19.58
CA GLN A 99 -3.36 -8.47 -19.45
C GLN A 99 -3.54 -9.32 -18.19
N ALA A 100 -3.89 -8.70 -17.07
CA ALA A 100 -4.11 -9.32 -15.78
C ALA A 100 -5.18 -8.53 -15.02
N TYR A 101 -6.30 -9.19 -14.73
CA TYR A 101 -7.43 -8.58 -14.02
C TYR A 101 -7.00 -8.10 -12.61
N ILE A 102 -7.32 -6.85 -12.25
CA ILE A 102 -7.09 -6.32 -10.90
C ILE A 102 -8.36 -6.53 -10.09
N ASN A 103 -8.36 -7.57 -9.25
CA ASN A 103 -9.48 -7.88 -8.36
C ASN A 103 -9.39 -7.10 -7.03
N SER A 104 -8.23 -6.54 -6.71
CA SER A 104 -8.00 -5.85 -5.45
C SER A 104 -8.18 -4.33 -5.56
N GLU A 105 -9.25 -3.82 -4.94
CA GLU A 105 -9.50 -2.37 -4.82
C GLU A 105 -8.33 -1.64 -4.12
N ILE A 106 -7.66 -2.30 -3.17
CA ILE A 106 -6.50 -1.74 -2.47
C ILE A 106 -5.32 -1.59 -3.43
N LEU A 107 -5.05 -2.60 -4.25
CA LEU A 107 -4.00 -2.55 -5.26
C LEU A 107 -4.28 -1.43 -6.27
N GLU A 108 -5.49 -1.39 -6.85
CA GLU A 108 -5.87 -0.35 -7.83
C GLU A 108 -5.67 1.05 -7.26
N LYS A 109 -6.19 1.30 -6.05
CA LYS A 109 -6.03 2.59 -5.36
C LYS A 109 -4.56 2.94 -5.12
N SER A 110 -3.77 1.96 -4.69
CA SER A 110 -2.34 2.16 -4.42
C SER A 110 -1.56 2.46 -5.71
N LEU A 111 -1.87 1.77 -6.80
CA LEU A 111 -1.31 2.04 -8.12
C LEU A 111 -1.61 3.48 -8.56
N LYS A 112 -2.86 3.95 -8.45
CA LYS A 112 -3.24 5.34 -8.76
C LYS A 112 -2.42 6.35 -7.95
N ILE A 113 -2.36 6.17 -6.63
CA ILE A 113 -1.63 7.08 -5.73
C ILE A 113 -0.14 7.14 -6.10
N VAL A 114 0.49 5.98 -6.27
CA VAL A 114 1.94 5.92 -6.53
C VAL A 114 2.26 6.42 -7.94
N MET A 115 1.43 6.13 -8.95
CA MET A 115 1.60 6.71 -10.29
C MET A 115 1.50 8.24 -10.26
N CYS A 116 0.52 8.81 -9.56
CA CYS A 116 0.44 10.27 -9.37
C CYS A 116 1.74 10.82 -8.78
N LYS A 117 2.24 10.21 -7.72
CA LYS A 117 3.52 10.62 -7.08
C LYS A 117 4.69 10.56 -8.07
N PHE A 118 4.77 9.51 -8.88
CA PHE A 118 5.88 9.32 -9.83
C PHE A 118 5.80 10.23 -11.06
N LEU A 119 4.69 10.91 -11.30
CA LEU A 119 4.61 11.97 -12.32
C LEU A 119 5.40 13.21 -11.91
N GLU A 120 5.53 13.47 -10.61
CA GLU A 120 6.27 14.61 -10.06
C GLU A 120 7.78 14.36 -9.97
N ILE A 121 8.21 13.09 -10.01
CA ILE A 121 9.61 12.69 -9.98
C ILE A 121 10.21 12.82 -11.38
N GLU A 122 11.42 13.37 -11.52
CA GLU A 122 12.03 13.54 -12.85
C GLU A 122 12.32 12.19 -13.53
N GLU A 123 13.12 11.35 -12.89
CA GLU A 123 13.53 10.05 -13.42
C GLU A 123 12.73 8.90 -12.80
N PHE A 124 12.26 7.98 -13.66
CA PHE A 124 11.56 6.79 -13.19
C PHE A 124 12.56 5.69 -12.85
N ASP A 125 12.50 5.19 -11.62
CA ASP A 125 13.24 4.01 -11.17
C ASP A 125 12.26 2.93 -10.70
N VAL A 126 12.40 1.72 -11.25
CA VAL A 126 11.48 0.61 -11.01
C VAL A 126 11.54 0.10 -9.57
N TYR A 127 12.72 0.10 -8.95
CA TYR A 127 12.88 -0.33 -7.56
C TYR A 127 12.21 0.66 -6.61
N SER A 128 12.46 1.96 -6.82
CA SER A 128 11.79 3.03 -6.09
C SER A 128 10.27 2.96 -6.26
N PHE A 129 9.77 2.74 -7.48
CA PHE A 129 8.33 2.57 -7.73
C PHE A 129 7.77 1.39 -6.94
N ALA A 130 8.42 0.23 -7.01
CA ALA A 130 8.00 -0.97 -6.30
C ALA A 130 7.99 -0.77 -4.77
N HIS A 131 9.02 -0.13 -4.21
CA HIS A 131 9.05 0.22 -2.79
C HIS A 131 7.85 1.07 -2.37
N HIS A 132 7.54 2.10 -3.15
CA HIS A 132 6.41 2.97 -2.88
C HIS A 132 5.07 2.25 -3.04
N LEU A 133 4.94 1.38 -4.03
CA LEU A 133 3.73 0.58 -4.24
C LEU A 133 3.48 -0.36 -3.05
N PHE A 134 4.49 -1.13 -2.65
CA PHE A 134 4.37 -2.04 -1.51
C PHE A 134 4.08 -1.27 -0.22
N TYR A 135 4.75 -0.14 -0.01
CA TYR A 135 4.47 0.73 1.13
C TYR A 135 3.01 1.20 1.14
N GLU A 136 2.53 1.73 0.02
CA GLU A 136 1.17 2.28 -0.08
C GLU A 136 0.12 1.21 0.14
N ILE A 137 0.30 0.00 -0.40
CA ILE A 137 -0.62 -1.12 -0.16
C ILE A 137 -0.71 -1.44 1.34
N ILE A 138 0.43 -1.56 2.03
CA ILE A 138 0.44 -1.85 3.47
C ILE A 138 -0.20 -0.70 4.26
N TYR A 139 0.12 0.54 3.92
CA TYR A 139 -0.48 1.72 4.51
C TYR A 139 -2.01 1.72 4.35
N GLN A 140 -2.53 1.46 3.15
CA GLN A 140 -3.97 1.46 2.88
C GLN A 140 -4.70 0.31 3.59
N VAL A 141 -4.08 -0.89 3.68
CA VAL A 141 -4.63 -2.01 4.46
C VAL A 141 -4.74 -1.62 5.94
N LEU A 142 -3.65 -1.12 6.53
CA LEU A 142 -3.63 -0.72 7.93
C LEU A 142 -4.60 0.43 8.21
N LEU A 143 -4.64 1.45 7.34
CA LEU A 143 -5.51 2.61 7.52
C LEU A 143 -6.99 2.21 7.44
N GLY A 144 -7.35 1.37 6.47
CA GLY A 144 -8.73 0.92 6.28
C GLY A 144 -9.26 0.13 7.48
N ASP A 145 -8.43 -0.72 8.08
CA ASP A 145 -8.83 -1.49 9.26
C ASP A 145 -8.70 -0.70 10.57
N LEU A 146 -7.69 0.16 10.73
CA LEU A 146 -7.48 0.86 12.00
C LEU A 146 -8.36 2.10 12.15
N ASN A 147 -8.64 2.83 11.07
CA ASN A 147 -9.40 4.07 11.15
C ASN A 147 -10.74 3.91 11.84
N ASP A 148 -11.58 3.03 11.30
CA ASP A 148 -12.94 2.85 11.81
C ASP A 148 -12.91 2.20 13.20
N ASN A 149 -12.01 1.24 13.42
CA ASN A 149 -11.97 0.50 14.68
C ASN A 149 -11.38 1.31 15.85
N ILE A 150 -10.37 2.15 15.61
CA ILE A 150 -9.83 3.05 16.65
C ILE A 150 -10.86 4.10 17.00
N LYS A 151 -11.47 4.75 16.01
CA LYS A 151 -12.48 5.79 16.23
C LYS A 151 -13.71 5.25 16.98
N ASP A 152 -14.11 4.02 16.71
CA ASP A 152 -15.21 3.35 17.42
C ASP A 152 -14.90 2.97 18.87
N VAL A 153 -13.62 2.90 19.26
CA VAL A 153 -13.19 2.56 20.63
C VAL A 153 -12.76 3.80 21.41
N PHE A 154 -12.17 4.77 20.72
CA PHE A 154 -11.62 6.00 21.28
C PHE A 154 -12.17 7.19 20.49
N GLU A 155 -13.23 7.81 21.00
CA GLU A 155 -13.94 8.91 20.33
C GLU A 155 -13.06 10.16 20.11
N ASP A 156 -12.04 10.36 20.95
CA ASP A 156 -11.12 11.50 20.88
C ASP A 156 -10.12 11.43 19.73
N PHE A 157 -10.01 10.28 19.03
CA PHE A 157 -9.05 10.11 17.95
C PHE A 157 -9.63 10.64 16.64
N ASN A 158 -9.06 11.74 16.16
CA ASN A 158 -9.37 12.28 14.85
C ASN A 158 -8.61 11.52 13.74
N TYR A 159 -9.05 11.75 12.50
CA TYR A 159 -8.51 11.07 11.33
C TYR A 159 -7.00 11.31 11.11
N ASP A 160 -6.54 12.54 11.34
CA ASP A 160 -5.13 12.92 11.12
C ASP A 160 -4.19 12.25 12.12
N LEU A 161 -4.62 12.12 13.37
CA LEU A 161 -3.88 11.39 14.41
C LEU A 161 -3.75 9.92 14.03
N ILE A 162 -4.84 9.28 13.60
CA ILE A 162 -4.82 7.88 13.17
C ILE A 162 -3.91 7.71 11.95
N LYS A 163 -3.96 8.62 10.97
CA LYS A 163 -3.04 8.59 9.83
C LYS A 163 -1.58 8.65 10.26
N LYS A 164 -1.23 9.52 11.21
CA LYS A 164 0.13 9.61 11.76
C LYS A 164 0.56 8.29 12.42
N MET A 165 -0.31 7.68 13.21
CA MET A 165 -0.05 6.38 13.85
C MET A 165 0.13 5.26 12.83
N VAL A 166 -0.74 5.19 11.82
CA VAL A 166 -0.67 4.19 10.75
C VAL A 166 0.57 4.38 9.90
N LYS A 167 0.96 5.63 9.64
CA LYS A 167 2.22 5.95 8.96
C LYS A 167 3.41 5.43 9.77
N ASN A 168 3.49 5.74 11.07
CA ASN A 168 4.56 5.24 11.94
C ASN A 168 4.64 3.71 11.95
N LEU A 169 3.50 3.02 12.00
CA LEU A 169 3.45 1.55 11.86
C LEU A 169 4.00 1.08 10.51
N THR A 170 3.55 1.72 9.43
CA THR A 170 3.95 1.34 8.07
C THR A 170 5.46 1.55 7.88
N ASP A 171 6.01 2.66 8.37
CA ASP A 171 7.45 2.98 8.32
C ASP A 171 8.28 1.90 9.03
N GLN A 172 7.83 1.39 10.17
CA GLN A 172 8.53 0.34 10.91
C GLN A 172 8.43 -1.04 10.23
N ILE A 173 7.30 -1.33 9.60
CA ILE A 173 7.06 -2.59 8.88
C ILE A 173 7.83 -2.61 7.56
N MET A 174 7.75 -1.52 6.80
CA MET A 174 8.41 -1.33 5.50
C MET A 174 9.82 -0.77 5.70
N ASN A 175 10.65 -1.57 6.35
CA ASN A 175 12.05 -1.25 6.62
C ASN A 175 13.00 -1.81 5.54
N ASP A 176 14.29 -1.52 5.67
CA ASP A 176 15.33 -1.92 4.72
C ASP A 176 15.33 -3.44 4.44
N SER A 177 15.04 -4.27 5.44
CA SER A 177 14.96 -5.71 5.26
C SER A 177 13.81 -6.12 4.35
N VAL A 178 12.66 -5.44 4.41
CA VAL A 178 11.53 -5.69 3.50
C VAL A 178 11.85 -5.15 2.12
N TYR A 179 12.42 -3.95 2.01
CA TYR A 179 12.81 -3.37 0.72
C TYR A 179 13.82 -4.24 -0.03
N GLU A 180 14.77 -4.87 0.67
CA GLU A 180 15.66 -5.86 0.06
C GLU A 180 14.87 -7.04 -0.56
N LYS A 181 13.82 -7.53 0.12
CA LYS A 181 12.95 -8.59 -0.42
C LYS A 181 12.12 -8.12 -1.61
N VAL A 182 11.65 -6.87 -1.59
CA VAL A 182 10.97 -6.27 -2.75
C VAL A 182 11.92 -6.20 -3.94
N ASN A 183 13.16 -5.75 -3.75
CA ASN A 183 14.17 -5.74 -4.82
C ASN A 183 14.42 -7.14 -5.39
N LEU A 184 14.55 -8.16 -4.53
CA LEU A 184 14.71 -9.55 -5.00
C LEU A 184 13.48 -10.06 -5.76
N PHE A 185 12.28 -9.61 -5.38
CA PHE A 185 11.06 -9.90 -6.13
C PHE A 185 11.07 -9.23 -7.51
N ILE A 186 11.45 -7.95 -7.62
CA ILE A 186 11.60 -7.25 -8.90
C ILE A 186 12.64 -7.93 -9.81
N ASP A 187 13.73 -8.41 -9.22
CA ASP A 187 14.76 -9.19 -9.89
C ASP A 187 14.31 -10.62 -10.26
N ARG A 188 13.08 -11.02 -9.91
CA ARG A 188 12.51 -12.37 -10.08
C ARG A 188 13.31 -13.48 -9.38
N LYS A 189 14.01 -13.12 -8.30
CA LYS A 189 14.78 -14.04 -7.43
C LYS A 189 13.98 -14.50 -6.22
N LEU A 190 12.82 -13.90 -5.96
CA LEU A 190 11.95 -14.19 -4.83
C LEU A 190 10.49 -14.13 -5.27
N TYR A 191 9.63 -15.00 -4.74
CA TYR A 191 8.20 -14.95 -4.99
C TYR A 191 7.51 -13.91 -4.11
N LEU A 192 6.39 -13.35 -4.58
CA LEU A 192 5.59 -12.37 -3.84
C LEU A 192 5.18 -12.92 -2.47
N LYS A 193 4.75 -14.18 -2.41
CA LYS A 193 4.36 -14.84 -1.14
C LYS A 193 5.44 -14.73 -0.06
N ASP A 194 6.72 -14.81 -0.44
CA ASP A 194 7.84 -14.80 0.49
C ASP A 194 8.11 -13.37 1.00
N VAL A 195 7.87 -12.36 0.15
CA VAL A 195 7.84 -10.94 0.55
C VAL A 195 6.72 -10.70 1.55
N LEU A 196 5.50 -11.18 1.27
CA LEU A 196 4.34 -11.01 2.18
C LEU A 196 4.58 -11.67 3.54
N ILE A 197 5.22 -12.83 3.58
CA ILE A 197 5.64 -13.48 4.83
C ILE A 197 6.63 -12.61 5.59
N HIS A 198 7.59 -11.97 4.91
CA HIS A 198 8.55 -11.07 5.56
C HIS A 198 7.88 -9.83 6.12
N ILE A 199 6.97 -9.20 5.38
CA ILE A 199 6.15 -8.08 5.87
C ILE A 199 5.40 -8.48 7.15
N SER A 200 4.72 -9.63 7.12
CA SER A 200 3.96 -10.12 8.28
C SER A 200 4.86 -10.35 9.51
N LYS A 201 6.11 -10.78 9.32
CA LYS A 201 7.07 -10.93 10.43
C LYS A 201 7.45 -9.59 11.08
N GLN A 202 7.58 -8.52 10.31
CA GLN A 202 7.97 -7.20 10.83
C GLN A 202 6.93 -6.58 11.77
N THR A 203 5.67 -7.05 11.72
CA THR A 203 4.60 -6.61 12.64
C THR A 203 4.94 -6.84 14.12
N SER A 204 5.78 -7.82 14.44
CA SER A 204 6.08 -8.20 15.83
C SER A 204 6.75 -7.10 16.65
N ASN A 205 7.39 -6.14 15.99
CA ASN A 205 8.10 -5.03 16.63
C ASN A 205 7.44 -3.66 16.36
N ALA A 206 6.27 -3.65 15.71
CA ALA A 206 5.64 -2.42 15.24
C ALA A 206 4.96 -1.66 16.38
N SER A 207 5.07 -0.33 16.36
CA SER A 207 4.52 0.60 17.34
C SER A 207 3.82 1.75 16.63
N PHE A 208 2.75 2.29 17.23
CA PHE A 208 2.12 3.52 16.74
C PHE A 208 3.03 4.76 16.92
N GLY A 209 4.11 4.64 17.70
CA GLY A 209 5.06 5.71 17.96
C GLY A 209 4.49 6.82 18.85
N GLU A 210 5.06 8.01 18.75
CA GLU A 210 4.49 9.21 19.36
C GLU A 210 3.37 9.74 18.46
N PHE A 211 2.17 9.83 19.03
CA PHE A 211 0.99 10.34 18.33
C PHE A 211 0.46 11.59 19.02
#